data_AF-A0A9W6ZLG9-F1
#
_entry.id   AF-A0A9W6ZLG9-F1
#
_cell.length_a   1.000
_cell.length_b   1.000
_cell.length_c   1.000
_cell.angle_alpha   90.00
_cell.angle_beta   90.00
_cell.angle_gamma   90.00
#
_symmetry.space_group_name_H-M   'P 1'
#
loop_
_entity.id
_entity.type
_entity.pdbx_description
1 polymer ?
#
loop_
_entity_poly.entity_id
_entity_poly.type
_entity_poly.pdbx_seq_one_letter_code
_entity_poly.pdbx_strand_id
1 'polypeptide(L)'
;KGSNAREGDADGTRERLYKLAGERDMIRECTKYHMMEAEARTHSFKPQLNPSLPSNHVPIHLRANKVIAEKQEKLNALRSSLHGGGDQEGGGEASAASASSSALAVTDPAHQRLHSEAARQAEKSVALQSKYEDMEREANTFKPSLCAGSEGLVESYKNKPFLDRQREREEKTEEKRIRIEEEAVRGYKDMFKPRLGKRNEEVLMKNRPEVVCEGAKERVERLSGKDAERIRGMKERICTEEYSKYDFRPRVNNISKALAPNGSSVEELVGNRRGVEKREKVKREQEERVKEECTFRPKVSKSVPRRVKETREERGGSDRAVTRSMGSVDLNNPEGITLQVRRYEQMKEEKRMATIKDREMDELKDCTFKPKTNMGKRGGKGGGGKGRPVLVRGLGRYLELRNLSKAKEEEKERREAAAFRVPARLVKTRYPDGTTQVKEFRLSRGKEGVKERLKKEREEKIRRECTFRPKTVEGRNRKVLEGILSEAGSEESSVKGWGAGAEGGEFWGEIN
;
A
#
# COMPACT_ATOMS: atom_id res chain seq x y z
N LYS A 1 46.35 -33.04 9.39
CA LYS A 1 46.12 -31.59 9.62
C LYS A 1 45.00 -31.06 8.71
N GLY A 2 43.75 -31.49 8.86
CA GLY A 2 42.68 -31.14 7.90
C GLY A 2 41.25 -31.12 8.45
N SER A 3 41.05 -30.97 9.77
CA SER A 3 39.75 -31.19 10.42
C SER A 3 39.02 -29.94 10.91
N ASN A 4 39.49 -28.71 10.62
CA ASN A 4 38.89 -27.47 11.15
C ASN A 4 38.03 -26.68 10.14
N ALA A 5 37.69 -27.24 8.98
CA ALA A 5 37.01 -26.47 7.91
C ALA A 5 35.47 -26.57 7.90
N ARG A 6 34.83 -27.39 8.76
CA ARG A 6 33.38 -27.68 8.65
C ARG A 6 32.47 -27.04 9.71
N GLU A 7 33.00 -26.43 10.75
CA GLU A 7 32.16 -25.69 11.72
C GLU A 7 31.62 -24.36 11.16
N GLY A 8 32.27 -23.76 10.17
CA GLY A 8 31.83 -22.49 9.58
C GLY A 8 30.54 -22.54 8.73
N ASP A 9 30.13 -23.72 8.26
CA ASP A 9 28.95 -23.85 7.37
C ASP A 9 27.61 -23.93 8.14
N ALA A 10 27.63 -24.39 9.39
CA ALA A 10 26.43 -24.47 10.22
C ALA A 10 25.95 -23.08 10.67
N ASP A 11 26.88 -22.18 10.99
CA ASP A 11 26.55 -20.80 11.32
C ASP A 11 26.10 -20.02 10.08
N GLY A 12 26.71 -20.27 8.91
CA GLY A 12 26.29 -19.65 7.65
C GLY A 12 24.88 -20.07 7.20
N THR A 13 24.48 -21.32 7.46
CA THR A 13 23.11 -21.78 7.17
C THR A 13 22.08 -21.21 8.15
N ARG A 14 22.43 -21.11 9.44
CA ARG A 14 21.58 -20.44 10.45
C ARG A 14 21.38 -18.97 10.13
N GLU A 15 22.44 -18.26 9.75
CA GLU A 15 22.37 -16.85 9.35
C GLU A 15 21.54 -16.65 8.08
N ARG A 16 21.66 -17.55 7.09
CA ARG A 16 20.78 -17.56 5.91
C ARG A 16 19.31 -17.73 6.26
N LEU A 17 18.98 -18.67 7.14
CA LEU A 17 17.60 -18.91 7.56
C LEU A 17 17.03 -17.70 8.31
N TYR A 18 17.85 -17.02 9.12
CA TYR A 18 17.45 -15.80 9.81
C TYR A 18 17.19 -14.65 8.83
N LYS A 19 18.06 -14.47 7.82
CA LYS A 19 17.86 -13.49 6.74
C LYS A 19 16.60 -13.79 5.93
N LEU A 20 16.37 -15.04 5.56
CA LEU A 20 15.17 -15.48 4.84
C LEU A 20 13.88 -15.31 5.67
N ALA A 21 13.94 -15.50 6.99
CA ALA A 21 12.81 -15.23 7.87
C ALA A 21 12.50 -13.72 7.91
N GLY A 22 13.52 -12.87 8.05
CA GLY A 22 13.37 -11.41 8.00
C GLY A 22 12.82 -10.92 6.66
N GLU A 23 13.30 -11.45 5.53
CA GLU A 23 12.76 -11.15 4.20
C GLU A 23 11.29 -11.55 4.07
N ARG A 24 10.89 -12.70 4.61
CA ARG A 24 9.49 -13.15 4.59
C ARG A 24 8.58 -12.26 5.42
N ASP A 25 9.03 -11.81 6.58
CA ASP A 25 8.26 -10.89 7.41
C ASP A 25 8.16 -9.49 6.78
N MET A 26 9.25 -9.01 6.15
CA MET A 26 9.21 -7.79 5.35
C MET A 26 8.22 -7.89 4.18
N ILE A 27 8.18 -9.03 3.47
CA ILE A 27 7.21 -9.27 2.39
C ILE A 27 5.77 -9.29 2.94
N ARG A 28 5.54 -9.88 4.12
CA ARG A 28 4.23 -9.89 4.79
C ARG A 28 3.78 -8.48 5.19
N GLU A 29 4.68 -7.66 5.72
CA GLU A 29 4.38 -6.27 6.06
C GLU A 29 4.11 -5.44 4.80
N CYS A 30 4.93 -5.58 3.75
CA CYS A 30 4.70 -4.93 2.45
C CYS A 30 3.34 -5.33 1.83
N THR A 31 2.99 -6.62 1.87
CA THR A 31 1.69 -7.08 1.36
C THR A 31 0.53 -6.57 2.20
N LYS A 32 0.66 -6.53 3.53
CA LYS A 32 -0.33 -5.94 4.43
C LYS A 32 -0.52 -4.44 4.15
N TYR A 33 0.56 -3.70 3.95
CA TYR A 33 0.52 -2.28 3.60
C TYR A 33 -0.19 -2.06 2.26
N HIS A 34 0.16 -2.82 1.22
CA HIS A 34 -0.51 -2.72 -0.08
C HIS A 34 -1.99 -3.10 -0.03
N MET A 35 -2.38 -4.06 0.82
CA MET A 35 -3.79 -4.37 1.05
C MET A 35 -4.52 -3.20 1.71
N MET A 36 -3.97 -2.62 2.78
CA MET A 36 -4.54 -1.44 3.44
C MET A 36 -4.60 -0.23 2.50
N GLU A 37 -3.60 -0.04 1.66
CA GLU A 37 -3.55 1.01 0.65
C GLU A 37 -4.60 0.79 -0.44
N ALA A 38 -4.82 -0.46 -0.88
CA ALA A 38 -5.89 -0.80 -1.81
C ALA A 38 -7.28 -0.53 -1.21
N GLU A 39 -7.49 -0.89 0.06
CA GLU A 39 -8.72 -0.58 0.81
C GLU A 39 -8.92 0.93 0.94
N ALA A 40 -7.88 1.70 1.30
CA ALA A 40 -7.95 3.16 1.37
C ALA A 40 -8.28 3.80 0.00
N ARG A 41 -7.78 3.23 -1.10
CA ARG A 41 -8.11 3.68 -2.47
C ARG A 41 -9.56 3.40 -2.87
N THR A 42 -10.15 2.30 -2.40
CA THR A 42 -11.59 2.03 -2.62
C THR A 42 -12.47 3.06 -1.90
N HIS A 43 -11.97 3.65 -0.82
CA HIS A 43 -12.60 4.75 -0.10
C HIS A 43 -12.02 6.11 -0.52
N SER A 44 -11.99 6.39 -1.82
CA SER A 44 -11.62 7.74 -2.29
C SER A 44 -12.69 8.76 -1.86
N PHE A 45 -12.30 9.63 -0.93
CA PHE A 45 -13.03 10.87 -0.64
C PHE A 45 -13.07 11.69 -1.93
N LYS A 46 -14.23 11.68 -2.61
CA LYS A 46 -14.48 12.53 -3.78
C LYS A 46 -15.11 13.82 -3.28
N PRO A 47 -14.34 14.90 -3.06
CA PRO A 47 -14.95 16.20 -2.80
C PRO A 47 -15.84 16.53 -4.00
N GLN A 48 -17.12 16.79 -3.75
CA GLN A 48 -18.03 17.27 -4.78
C GLN A 48 -17.58 18.67 -5.19
N LEU A 49 -16.78 18.76 -6.25
CA LEU A 49 -16.43 20.04 -6.87
C LEU A 49 -17.64 20.52 -7.66
N ASN A 50 -18.14 21.71 -7.31
CA ASN A 50 -19.26 22.36 -8.00
C ASN A 50 -18.97 22.45 -9.51
N PRO A 51 -19.79 21.83 -10.39
CA PRO A 51 -19.52 21.74 -11.83
C PRO A 51 -19.81 23.04 -12.60
N SER A 52 -20.02 24.18 -11.93
CA SER A 52 -20.43 25.44 -12.56
C SER A 52 -19.30 26.44 -12.79
N LEU A 53 -18.07 25.98 -13.06
CA LEU A 53 -16.98 26.88 -13.44
C LEU A 53 -16.94 27.03 -14.98
N PRO A 54 -17.09 28.25 -15.51
CA PRO A 54 -17.05 28.48 -16.96
C PRO A 54 -15.68 28.09 -17.54
N SER A 55 -15.68 27.53 -18.76
CA SER A 55 -14.53 26.84 -19.40
C SER A 55 -13.27 27.68 -19.63
N ASN A 56 -13.30 28.98 -19.34
CA ASN A 56 -12.17 29.90 -19.54
C ASN A 56 -11.48 30.28 -18.22
N HIS A 57 -11.64 29.48 -17.15
CA HIS A 57 -11.03 29.78 -15.87
C HIS A 57 -9.54 29.43 -15.85
N VAL A 58 -8.69 30.44 -16.02
CA VAL A 58 -7.24 30.32 -15.84
C VAL A 58 -6.95 29.95 -14.38
N PRO A 59 -6.23 28.85 -14.12
CA PRO A 59 -5.91 28.39 -12.76
C PRO A 59 -5.32 29.48 -11.88
N ILE A 60 -5.71 29.49 -10.60
CA ILE A 60 -5.39 30.58 -9.66
C ILE A 60 -3.88 30.85 -9.53
N HIS A 61 -3.02 29.84 -9.66
CA HIS A 61 -1.57 30.00 -9.59
C HIS A 61 -0.98 30.77 -10.78
N LEU A 62 -1.60 30.71 -11.96
CA LEU A 62 -1.21 31.50 -13.14
C LEU A 62 -1.78 32.93 -13.10
N ARG A 63 -2.85 33.12 -12.32
CA ARG A 63 -3.58 34.38 -12.16
C ARG A 63 -3.21 35.14 -10.88
N ALA A 64 -2.55 34.50 -9.91
CA ALA A 64 -2.31 35.05 -8.58
C ALA A 64 -1.61 36.41 -8.64
N ASN A 65 -0.57 36.52 -9.47
CA ASN A 65 0.16 37.78 -9.66
C ASN A 65 -0.71 38.87 -10.27
N LYS A 66 -1.58 38.54 -11.24
CA LYS A 66 -2.55 39.49 -11.81
C LYS A 66 -3.59 39.94 -10.79
N VAL A 67 -4.09 39.04 -9.95
CA VAL A 67 -5.06 39.38 -8.89
C VAL A 67 -4.42 40.25 -7.82
N ILE A 68 -3.16 39.97 -7.45
CA ILE A 68 -2.42 40.79 -6.49
C ILE A 68 -2.18 42.18 -7.09
N ALA A 69 -1.79 42.26 -8.37
CA ALA A 69 -1.60 43.53 -9.08
C ALA A 69 -2.91 44.33 -9.17
N GLU A 70 -4.02 43.73 -9.62
CA GLU A 70 -5.33 44.39 -9.69
C GLU A 70 -5.82 44.85 -8.30
N LYS A 71 -5.52 44.08 -7.25
CA LYS A 71 -5.89 44.45 -5.88
C LYS A 71 -5.04 45.62 -5.37
N GLN A 72 -3.75 45.64 -5.69
CA GLN A 72 -2.86 46.76 -5.38
C GLN A 72 -3.25 48.00 -6.17
N GLU A 73 -3.58 47.86 -7.45
CA GLU A 73 -4.05 48.94 -8.31
C GLU A 73 -5.38 49.52 -7.80
N LYS A 74 -6.35 48.68 -7.42
CA LYS A 74 -7.59 49.13 -6.79
C LYS A 74 -7.36 49.84 -5.46
N LEU A 75 -6.42 49.33 -4.64
CA LEU A 75 -6.04 50.00 -3.40
C LEU A 75 -5.39 51.36 -3.66
N ASN A 76 -4.54 51.45 -4.68
CA ASN A 76 -3.91 52.70 -5.08
C ASN A 76 -4.93 53.67 -5.65
N ALA A 77 -5.87 53.21 -6.49
CA ALA A 77 -6.96 54.03 -7.00
C ALA A 77 -7.86 54.56 -5.87
N LEU A 78 -8.17 53.74 -4.85
CA LEU A 78 -8.90 54.16 -3.66
C LEU A 78 -8.10 55.17 -2.82
N ARG A 79 -6.79 54.96 -2.68
CA ARG A 79 -5.90 55.91 -1.99
C ARG A 79 -5.84 57.23 -2.73
N SER A 80 -5.71 57.23 -4.04
CA SER A 80 -5.73 58.44 -4.88
C SER A 80 -7.10 59.12 -4.85
N SER A 81 -8.20 58.37 -4.81
CA SER A 81 -9.55 58.94 -4.64
C SER A 81 -9.76 59.58 -3.27
N LEU A 82 -9.09 59.07 -2.23
CA LEU A 82 -9.14 59.62 -0.87
C LEU A 82 -8.23 60.85 -0.69
N HIS A 83 -7.17 60.97 -1.49
CA HIS A 83 -6.21 62.09 -1.42
C HIS A 83 -6.44 63.17 -2.51
N GLY A 84 -7.26 62.89 -3.53
CA GLY A 84 -7.54 63.81 -4.64
C GLY A 84 -8.61 64.88 -4.34
N GLY A 85 -8.88 65.19 -3.07
CA GLY A 85 -9.84 66.22 -2.65
C GLY A 85 -9.21 67.45 -1.99
N GLY A 86 -7.88 67.60 -2.04
CA GLY A 86 -7.17 68.76 -1.53
C GLY A 86 -6.41 69.45 -2.65
N ASP A 87 -6.93 70.59 -3.10
CA ASP A 87 -6.21 71.54 -3.94
C ASP A 87 -4.88 71.93 -3.28
N GLN A 88 -3.77 71.69 -3.95
CA GLN A 88 -2.69 72.66 -3.99
C GLN A 88 -1.77 72.42 -5.18
N GLU A 89 -1.71 73.46 -6.00
CA GLU A 89 -0.81 73.71 -7.11
C GLU A 89 0.66 73.59 -6.70
N GLY A 90 1.48 73.03 -7.59
CA GLY A 90 2.94 73.03 -7.42
C GLY A 90 3.60 72.04 -8.37
N GLY A 91 3.81 72.47 -9.61
CA GLY A 91 4.48 71.70 -10.65
C GLY A 91 5.96 71.42 -10.36
N GLY A 92 6.49 70.41 -11.04
CA GLY A 92 7.92 70.11 -11.05
C GLY A 92 8.22 68.76 -11.71
N GLU A 93 8.36 68.77 -13.03
CA GLU A 93 9.02 67.72 -13.80
C GLU A 93 10.53 67.72 -13.51
N ALA A 94 11.13 66.55 -13.18
CA ALA A 94 12.53 66.19 -13.42
C ALA A 94 12.77 64.76 -12.87
N SER A 95 12.86 63.74 -13.73
CA SER A 95 14.08 63.25 -14.38
C SER A 95 14.98 62.39 -13.48
N ALA A 96 15.28 61.22 -14.01
CA ALA A 96 16.16 60.23 -13.42
C ALA A 96 17.61 60.74 -13.45
N ALA A 97 18.18 60.98 -12.27
CA ALA A 97 19.60 60.78 -11.92
C ALA A 97 19.90 61.53 -10.62
N SER A 98 20.14 60.81 -9.53
CA SER A 98 21.24 61.10 -8.58
C SER A 98 21.18 60.08 -7.45
N ALA A 99 21.84 58.95 -7.69
CA ALA A 99 22.44 58.22 -6.61
C ALA A 99 23.68 59.01 -6.15
N SER A 100 23.84 59.13 -4.84
CA SER A 100 24.96 59.73 -4.12
C SER A 100 24.84 61.23 -3.80
N SER A 101 25.21 61.54 -2.55
CA SER A 101 25.36 62.85 -1.91
C SER A 101 24.08 63.61 -1.51
N SER A 102 23.64 63.44 -0.26
CA SER A 102 23.68 64.54 0.72
C SER A 102 23.13 64.09 2.08
N ALA A 103 24.04 63.80 3.00
CA ALA A 103 23.79 63.92 4.43
C ALA A 103 23.75 65.42 4.79
N LEU A 104 22.76 66.14 4.27
CA LEU A 104 22.39 67.46 4.77
C LEU A 104 21.16 67.24 5.64
N ALA A 105 21.34 67.47 6.94
CA ALA A 105 20.26 67.52 7.89
C ALA A 105 19.25 68.57 7.39
N VAL A 106 18.15 68.10 6.82
CA VAL A 106 16.96 68.90 6.57
C VAL A 106 16.42 69.26 7.95
N THR A 107 16.86 70.39 8.48
CA THR A 107 16.32 71.06 9.65
C THR A 107 15.01 71.76 9.27
N ASP A 108 14.11 71.04 8.61
CA ASP A 108 12.73 71.49 8.49
C ASP A 108 12.00 71.01 9.76
N PRO A 109 11.57 71.92 10.66
CA PRO A 109 10.86 71.56 11.87
C PRO A 109 9.60 70.73 11.58
N ALA A 110 9.02 70.83 10.37
CA ALA A 110 7.90 69.99 9.96
C ALA A 110 8.28 68.51 9.79
N HIS A 111 9.45 68.22 9.22
CA HIS A 111 9.91 66.84 9.00
C HIS A 111 10.30 66.17 10.32
N GLN A 112 10.96 66.88 11.23
CA GLN A 112 11.25 66.37 12.59
C GLN A 112 9.97 66.12 13.41
N ARG A 113 8.96 66.97 13.24
CA ARG A 113 7.61 66.75 13.81
C ARG A 113 6.94 65.51 13.24
N LEU A 114 7.03 65.29 11.92
CA LEU A 114 6.44 64.09 11.30
C LEU A 114 7.10 62.79 11.78
N HIS A 115 8.44 62.76 11.87
CA HIS A 115 9.16 61.58 12.36
C HIS A 115 8.88 61.31 13.85
N SER A 116 8.79 62.35 14.67
CA SER A 116 8.44 62.19 16.09
C SER A 116 6.97 61.82 16.31
N GLU A 117 6.04 62.31 15.48
CA GLU A 117 4.64 61.88 15.50
C GLU A 117 4.47 60.44 15.01
N ALA A 118 5.18 60.04 13.96
CA ALA A 118 5.19 58.66 13.48
C ALA A 118 5.78 57.70 14.52
N ALA A 119 6.87 58.09 15.19
CA ALA A 119 7.45 57.33 16.30
C ALA A 119 6.45 57.20 17.47
N ARG A 120 5.77 58.28 17.85
CA ARG A 120 4.73 58.25 18.91
C ARG A 120 3.52 57.40 18.53
N GLN A 121 3.11 57.39 17.26
CA GLN A 121 2.03 56.52 16.81
C GLN A 121 2.44 55.05 16.79
N ALA A 122 3.69 54.74 16.42
CA ALA A 122 4.25 53.40 16.51
C ALA A 122 4.37 52.91 17.95
N GLU A 123 4.82 53.76 18.89
CA GLU A 123 4.83 53.43 20.31
C GLU A 123 3.43 53.16 20.86
N LYS A 124 2.44 53.97 20.46
CA LYS A 124 1.03 53.75 20.84
C LYS A 124 0.47 52.45 20.28
N SER A 125 0.80 52.09 19.05
CA SER A 125 0.31 50.84 18.45
C SER A 125 0.95 49.62 19.10
N VAL A 126 2.25 49.66 19.40
CA VAL A 126 2.95 48.60 20.15
C VAL A 126 2.39 48.47 21.57
N ALA A 127 2.14 49.59 22.26
CA ALA A 127 1.54 49.56 23.60
C ALA A 127 0.12 48.98 23.58
N LEU A 128 -0.66 49.27 22.54
CA LEU A 128 -2.01 48.73 22.38
C LEU A 128 -1.99 47.23 22.05
N GLN A 129 -1.05 46.77 21.21
CA GLN A 129 -0.84 45.36 20.93
C GLN A 129 -0.42 44.59 22.18
N SER A 130 0.55 45.11 22.93
CA SER A 130 1.00 44.48 24.19
C SER A 130 -0.16 44.34 25.18
N LYS A 131 -0.98 45.38 25.35
CA LYS A 131 -2.20 45.30 26.18
C LYS A 131 -3.19 44.24 25.68
N TYR A 132 -3.36 44.10 24.37
CA TYR A 132 -4.25 43.10 23.79
C TYR A 132 -3.73 41.68 24.02
N GLU A 133 -2.42 41.46 23.87
CA GLU A 133 -1.76 40.19 24.16
C GLU A 133 -1.84 39.83 25.65
N ASP A 134 -1.68 40.80 26.54
CA ASP A 134 -1.81 40.58 27.98
C ASP A 134 -3.26 40.21 28.34
N MET A 135 -4.26 40.89 27.77
CA MET A 135 -5.68 40.51 27.91
C MET A 135 -5.96 39.11 27.35
N GLU A 136 -5.35 38.72 26.23
CA GLU A 136 -5.47 37.36 25.69
C GLU A 136 -4.77 36.33 26.59
N ARG A 137 -3.63 36.66 27.19
CA ARG A 137 -2.95 35.78 28.17
C ARG A 137 -3.77 35.62 29.44
N GLU A 138 -4.44 36.67 29.91
CA GLU A 138 -5.36 36.62 31.05
C GLU A 138 -6.67 35.87 30.73
N ALA A 139 -7.20 36.03 29.53
CA ALA A 139 -8.40 35.33 29.05
C ALA A 139 -8.14 33.84 28.73
N ASN A 140 -6.90 33.46 28.44
CA ASN A 140 -6.50 32.08 28.24
C ASN A 140 -6.48 31.33 29.59
N THR A 141 -7.57 30.64 29.90
CA THR A 141 -7.73 29.78 31.08
C THR A 141 -6.85 28.52 31.06
N PHE A 142 -6.12 28.29 29.97
CA PHE A 142 -5.21 27.16 29.82
C PHE A 142 -3.86 27.48 30.49
N LYS A 143 -3.72 27.08 31.76
CA LYS A 143 -2.44 27.04 32.47
C LYS A 143 -1.90 25.62 32.38
N PRO A 144 -1.05 25.29 31.39
CA PRO A 144 -0.49 23.94 31.29
C PRO A 144 0.37 23.68 32.52
N SER A 145 -0.14 22.88 33.45
CA SER A 145 0.68 22.30 34.51
C SER A 145 1.53 21.20 33.90
N LEU A 146 2.84 21.33 34.00
CA LEU A 146 3.75 20.21 33.74
C LEU A 146 3.33 19.06 34.66
N CYS A 147 3.16 17.86 34.10
CA CYS A 147 2.84 16.70 34.93
C CYS A 147 4.05 16.39 35.82
N ALA A 148 3.84 15.91 37.05
CA ALA A 148 4.93 15.57 37.97
C ALA A 148 5.98 14.63 37.35
N GLY A 149 5.58 13.81 36.37
CA GLY A 149 6.51 12.97 35.60
C GLY A 149 7.48 13.73 34.68
N SER A 150 7.08 14.88 34.15
CA SER A 150 7.95 15.71 33.30
C SER A 150 9.03 16.45 34.09
N GLU A 151 8.78 16.79 35.36
CA GLU A 151 9.79 17.41 36.23
C GLU A 151 10.90 16.41 36.58
N GLY A 152 10.54 15.16 36.91
CA GLY A 152 11.51 14.09 37.13
C GLY A 152 12.33 13.76 35.88
N LEU A 153 11.73 13.89 34.70
CA LEU A 153 12.43 13.70 33.42
C LEU A 153 13.49 14.79 33.22
N VAL A 154 13.12 16.06 33.43
CA VAL A 154 14.04 17.20 33.33
C VAL A 154 15.18 17.10 34.36
N GLU A 155 14.88 16.70 35.60
CA GLU A 155 15.89 16.52 36.65
C GLU A 155 16.87 15.39 36.29
N SER A 156 16.38 14.30 35.70
CA SER A 156 17.22 13.19 35.23
C SER A 156 18.15 13.56 34.08
N TYR A 157 17.79 14.58 33.29
CA TYR A 157 18.56 15.02 32.12
C TYR A 157 19.60 16.11 32.42
N LYS A 158 19.47 16.84 33.53
CA LYS A 158 20.38 17.94 33.87
C LYS A 158 21.81 17.47 34.20
N ASN A 159 21.98 16.25 34.72
CA ASN A 159 23.23 15.86 35.40
C ASN A 159 24.17 14.93 34.61
N LYS A 160 23.87 14.58 33.37
CA LYS A 160 24.74 13.70 32.55
C LYS A 160 25.00 14.31 31.16
N PRO A 161 26.22 14.23 30.62
CA PRO A 161 26.50 14.66 29.25
C PRO A 161 25.78 13.76 28.25
N PHE A 162 25.52 14.28 27.04
CA PHE A 162 24.71 13.60 26.02
C PHE A 162 25.22 12.19 25.66
N LEU A 163 26.54 12.02 25.54
CA LEU A 163 27.16 10.74 25.17
C LEU A 163 26.93 9.66 26.22
N ASP A 164 26.97 10.02 27.50
CA ASP A 164 26.74 9.08 28.60
C ASP A 164 25.27 8.63 28.62
N ARG A 165 24.35 9.55 28.33
CA ARG A 165 22.93 9.23 28.18
C ARG A 165 22.65 8.32 26.98
N GLN A 166 23.42 8.46 25.91
CA GLN A 166 23.29 7.61 24.73
C GLN A 166 23.76 6.19 25.03
N ARG A 167 24.91 6.04 25.71
CA ARG A 167 25.41 4.73 26.18
C ARG A 167 24.44 4.04 27.14
N GLU A 168 23.91 4.76 28.13
CA GLU A 168 22.92 4.18 29.07
C GLU A 168 21.63 3.75 28.38
N ARG A 169 21.22 4.45 27.31
CA ARG A 169 20.06 4.05 26.52
C ARG A 169 20.36 2.78 25.73
N GLU A 170 21.53 2.69 25.11
CA GLU A 170 21.99 1.53 24.36
C GLU A 170 22.10 0.29 25.27
N GLU A 171 22.70 0.43 26.45
CA GLU A 171 22.77 -0.62 27.47
C GLU A 171 21.38 -1.09 27.90
N LYS A 172 20.47 -0.16 28.23
CA LYS A 172 19.08 -0.50 28.59
C LYS A 172 18.32 -1.17 27.45
N THR A 173 18.60 -0.81 26.19
CA THR A 173 17.98 -1.48 25.05
C THR A 173 18.52 -2.89 24.87
N GLU A 174 19.82 -3.09 25.09
CA GLU A 174 20.45 -4.41 24.99
C GLU A 174 20.01 -5.33 26.12
N GLU A 175 19.96 -4.84 27.36
CA GLU A 175 19.40 -5.58 28.50
C GLU A 175 17.95 -6.02 28.27
N LYS A 176 17.12 -5.13 27.72
CA LYS A 176 15.74 -5.47 27.35
C LYS A 176 15.71 -6.54 26.25
N ARG A 177 16.60 -6.45 25.27
CA ARG A 177 16.69 -7.44 24.18
C ARG A 177 17.07 -8.81 24.73
N ILE A 178 18.11 -8.87 25.56
CA ILE A 178 18.58 -10.10 26.23
C ILE A 178 17.47 -10.68 27.09
N ARG A 179 16.77 -9.85 27.89
CA ARG A 179 15.66 -10.32 28.71
C ARG A 179 14.52 -10.92 27.89
N ILE A 180 14.13 -10.28 26.78
CA ILE A 180 13.11 -10.82 25.87
C ILE A 180 13.57 -12.14 25.26
N GLU A 181 14.84 -12.24 24.88
CA GLU A 181 15.43 -13.47 24.34
C GLU A 181 15.46 -14.60 25.38
N GLU A 182 15.82 -14.31 26.62
CA GLU A 182 15.79 -15.28 27.72
C GLU A 182 14.36 -15.72 28.08
N GLU A 183 13.40 -14.80 28.08
CA GLU A 183 11.99 -15.10 28.29
C GLU A 183 11.44 -15.96 27.12
N ALA A 184 11.86 -15.66 25.88
CA ALA A 184 11.51 -16.46 24.71
C ALA A 184 12.12 -17.88 24.80
N VAL A 185 13.41 -18.01 25.14
CA VAL A 185 14.09 -19.31 25.30
C VAL A 185 13.45 -20.13 26.42
N ARG A 186 13.08 -19.49 27.55
CA ARG A 186 12.31 -20.14 28.62
C ARG A 186 10.94 -20.60 28.12
N GLY A 187 10.24 -19.74 27.39
CA GLY A 187 8.98 -20.08 26.73
C GLY A 187 9.11 -21.28 25.79
N TYR A 188 10.13 -21.33 24.93
CA TYR A 188 10.37 -22.44 24.01
C TYR A 188 10.72 -23.76 24.70
N LYS A 189 11.33 -23.73 25.90
CA LYS A 189 11.66 -24.93 26.66
C LYS A 189 10.41 -25.64 27.21
N ASP A 190 9.33 -24.89 27.43
CA ASP A 190 8.06 -25.38 27.98
C ASP A 190 6.91 -25.41 26.95
N MET A 191 7.02 -24.69 25.84
CA MET A 191 6.06 -24.72 24.75
C MET A 191 6.37 -25.87 23.78
N PHE A 192 5.55 -26.91 23.87
CA PHE A 192 5.46 -28.01 22.91
C PHE A 192 6.67 -28.94 22.87
N LYS A 193 6.76 -29.82 23.87
CA LYS A 193 7.38 -31.13 23.73
C LYS A 193 6.29 -32.08 23.23
N PRO A 194 6.15 -32.33 21.92
CA PRO A 194 5.22 -33.36 21.48
C PRO A 194 5.62 -34.64 22.22
N ARG A 195 4.74 -35.14 23.09
CA ARG A 195 4.90 -36.47 23.67
C ARG A 195 4.68 -37.43 22.52
N LEU A 196 5.72 -37.62 21.70
CA LEU A 196 5.80 -38.72 20.76
C LEU A 196 5.69 -39.95 21.64
N GLY A 197 4.48 -40.53 21.72
CA GLY A 197 4.25 -41.67 22.60
C GLY A 197 5.25 -42.78 22.29
N LYS A 198 5.55 -43.62 23.29
CA LYS A 198 6.46 -44.79 23.18
C LYS A 198 6.19 -45.64 21.92
N ARG A 199 4.95 -45.63 21.44
CA ARG A 199 4.50 -46.26 20.19
C ARG A 199 5.31 -45.83 18.94
N ASN A 200 5.74 -44.58 18.85
CA ASN A 200 6.54 -44.11 17.72
C ASN A 200 7.97 -44.64 17.77
N GLU A 201 8.55 -44.74 18.97
CA GLU A 201 9.88 -45.30 19.19
C GLU A 201 9.87 -46.82 18.96
N GLU A 202 8.83 -47.54 19.42
CA GLU A 202 8.63 -48.95 19.13
C GLU A 202 8.42 -49.23 17.62
N VAL A 203 7.66 -48.38 16.93
CA VAL A 203 7.45 -48.48 15.47
C VAL A 203 8.73 -48.16 14.71
N LEU A 204 9.52 -47.18 15.18
CA LEU A 204 10.84 -46.88 14.63
C LEU A 204 11.83 -48.03 14.89
N MET A 205 11.85 -48.61 16.09
CA MET A 205 12.68 -49.78 16.41
C MET A 205 12.35 -50.98 15.52
N LYS A 206 11.05 -51.22 15.23
CA LYS A 206 10.62 -52.33 14.37
C LYS A 206 10.94 -52.12 12.89
N ASN A 207 10.75 -50.90 12.39
CA ASN A 207 10.88 -50.63 10.96
C ASN A 207 12.26 -50.11 10.55
N ARG A 208 12.98 -49.46 11.49
CA ARG A 208 14.26 -48.75 11.28
C ARG A 208 15.09 -48.70 12.57
N PRO A 209 15.58 -49.84 13.09
CA PRO A 209 16.37 -49.88 14.33
C PRO A 209 17.63 -49.02 14.25
N GLU A 210 18.22 -48.91 13.05
CA GLU A 210 19.40 -48.08 12.77
C GLU A 210 19.18 -46.58 13.07
N VAL A 211 17.94 -46.07 12.93
CA VAL A 211 17.61 -44.66 13.15
C VAL A 211 17.50 -44.32 14.64
N VAL A 212 17.20 -45.30 15.49
CA VAL A 212 17.03 -45.09 16.94
C VAL A 212 18.39 -44.96 17.64
N CYS A 213 19.40 -45.68 17.15
CA CYS A 213 20.75 -45.66 17.68
C CYS A 213 21.71 -44.72 16.91
N GLU A 214 21.21 -43.95 15.93
CA GLU A 214 22.08 -43.13 15.08
C GLU A 214 22.79 -42.00 15.86
N GLY A 215 24.08 -41.83 15.59
CA GLY A 215 24.84 -40.68 16.08
C GLY A 215 24.40 -39.38 15.42
N ALA A 216 24.73 -38.23 16.02
CA ALA A 216 24.35 -36.92 15.46
C ALA A 216 24.88 -36.69 14.03
N LYS A 217 26.07 -37.22 13.70
CA LYS A 217 26.68 -37.13 12.36
C LYS A 217 25.94 -37.99 11.33
N GLU A 218 25.58 -39.22 11.70
CA GLU A 218 24.83 -40.15 10.86
C GLU A 218 23.42 -39.63 10.58
N ARG A 219 22.79 -39.01 11.58
CA ARG A 219 21.50 -38.31 11.42
C ARG A 219 21.56 -37.21 10.36
N VAL A 220 22.60 -36.37 10.40
CA VAL A 220 22.77 -35.27 9.44
C VAL A 220 22.99 -35.82 8.03
N GLU A 221 23.80 -36.86 7.88
CA GLU A 221 24.03 -37.52 6.59
C GLU A 221 22.75 -38.18 6.04
N ARG A 222 21.96 -38.80 6.92
CA ARG A 222 20.66 -39.37 6.55
C ARG A 222 19.69 -38.29 6.07
N LEU A 223 19.54 -37.21 6.84
CA LEU A 223 18.60 -36.13 6.54
C LEU A 223 19.02 -35.27 5.35
N SER A 224 20.32 -35.13 5.08
CA SER A 224 20.81 -34.27 4.00
C SER A 224 20.66 -34.88 2.61
N GLY A 225 20.80 -36.20 2.47
CA GLY A 225 20.79 -36.85 1.16
C GLY A 225 20.08 -38.20 1.13
N LYS A 226 20.45 -39.13 2.02
CA LYS A 226 20.01 -40.53 1.91
C LYS A 226 18.49 -40.68 1.98
N ASP A 227 17.80 -39.93 2.84
CA ASP A 227 16.34 -39.98 2.91
C ASP A 227 15.67 -39.35 1.69
N ALA A 228 16.24 -38.28 1.13
CA ALA A 228 15.71 -37.63 -0.07
C ALA A 228 15.80 -38.56 -1.28
N GLU A 229 16.94 -39.24 -1.45
CA GLU A 229 17.15 -40.23 -2.52
C GLU A 229 16.24 -41.43 -2.35
N ARG A 230 16.12 -41.96 -1.12
CA ARG A 230 15.22 -43.07 -0.81
C ARG A 230 13.75 -42.71 -1.10
N ILE A 231 13.31 -41.52 -0.72
CA ILE A 231 11.95 -41.04 -1.01
C ILE A 231 11.75 -40.88 -2.52
N ARG A 232 12.74 -40.34 -3.24
CA ARG A 232 12.68 -40.20 -4.70
C ARG A 232 12.58 -41.56 -5.38
N GLY A 233 13.44 -42.52 -5.02
CA GLY A 233 13.41 -43.88 -5.56
C GLY A 233 12.11 -44.63 -5.23
N MET A 234 11.56 -44.45 -4.02
CA MET A 234 10.26 -45.04 -3.67
C MET A 234 9.12 -44.43 -4.52
N LYS A 235 9.13 -43.11 -4.72
CA LYS A 235 8.15 -42.44 -5.59
C LYS A 235 8.27 -42.91 -7.04
N GLU A 236 9.49 -43.06 -7.54
CA GLU A 236 9.73 -43.59 -8.89
C GLU A 236 9.18 -45.01 -9.03
N ARG A 237 9.43 -45.90 -8.06
CA ARG A 237 8.87 -47.26 -8.07
C ARG A 237 7.35 -47.28 -8.07
N ILE A 238 6.71 -46.54 -7.15
CA ILE A 238 5.24 -46.43 -7.08
C ILE A 238 4.71 -45.87 -8.39
N CYS A 239 5.33 -44.83 -8.93
CA CYS A 239 4.99 -44.25 -10.22
C CYS A 239 5.07 -45.32 -11.31
N THR A 240 6.18 -46.06 -11.43
CA THR A 240 6.32 -47.11 -12.44
C THR A 240 5.32 -48.25 -12.28
N GLU A 241 5.02 -48.68 -11.05
CA GLU A 241 4.05 -49.73 -10.74
C GLU A 241 2.61 -49.27 -11.01
N GLU A 242 2.30 -48.01 -10.78
CA GLU A 242 0.97 -47.46 -10.99
C GLU A 242 0.74 -47.14 -12.47
N TYR A 243 1.74 -46.56 -13.16
CA TYR A 243 1.65 -46.26 -14.58
C TYR A 243 1.75 -47.50 -15.46
N SER A 244 2.40 -48.58 -15.03
CA SER A 244 2.44 -49.85 -15.78
C SER A 244 1.10 -50.57 -15.86
N LYS A 245 0.15 -50.24 -14.96
CA LYS A 245 -1.23 -50.77 -14.99
C LYS A 245 -2.06 -50.20 -16.14
N TYR A 246 -1.64 -49.08 -16.72
CA TYR A 246 -2.34 -48.46 -17.83
C TYR A 246 -1.65 -48.85 -19.15
N ASP A 247 -2.29 -49.72 -19.89
CA ASP A 247 -1.88 -50.18 -21.23
C ASP A 247 -2.39 -49.26 -22.36
N PHE A 248 -3.10 -48.19 -22.00
CA PHE A 248 -3.68 -47.26 -22.96
C PHE A 248 -2.60 -46.55 -23.78
N ARG A 249 -2.49 -46.97 -25.04
CA ARG A 249 -1.66 -46.33 -26.06
C ARG A 249 -2.57 -45.55 -27.01
N PRO A 250 -2.75 -44.23 -26.80
CA PRO A 250 -3.62 -43.44 -27.67
C PRO A 250 -3.15 -43.55 -29.11
N ARG A 251 -4.03 -44.01 -30.00
CA ARG A 251 -3.80 -44.00 -31.44
C ARG A 251 -4.03 -42.58 -31.95
N VAL A 252 -2.95 -41.85 -32.21
CA VAL A 252 -3.04 -40.49 -32.78
C VAL A 252 -3.39 -40.60 -34.26
N ASN A 253 -4.48 -39.94 -34.66
CA ASN A 253 -4.92 -39.89 -36.06
C ASN A 253 -3.85 -39.27 -36.97
N ASN A 254 -3.79 -39.71 -38.23
CA ASN A 254 -2.83 -39.19 -39.22
C ASN A 254 -2.97 -37.68 -39.44
N ILE A 255 -4.18 -37.14 -39.31
CA ILE A 255 -4.46 -35.69 -39.37
C ILE A 255 -3.75 -34.97 -38.22
N SER A 256 -3.84 -35.48 -36.99
CA SER A 256 -3.18 -34.91 -35.82
C SER A 256 -1.66 -35.04 -35.90
N LYS A 257 -1.14 -36.14 -36.48
CA LYS A 257 0.29 -36.29 -36.79
C LYS A 257 0.76 -35.28 -37.85
N ALA A 258 -0.07 -34.99 -38.86
CA ALA A 258 0.25 -34.00 -39.89
C ALA A 258 0.18 -32.55 -39.38
N LEU A 259 -0.70 -32.25 -38.41
CA LEU A 259 -0.78 -30.94 -37.77
C LEU A 259 0.38 -30.64 -36.82
N ALA A 260 0.99 -31.67 -36.24
CA ALA A 260 2.16 -31.56 -35.37
C ALA A 260 3.28 -32.52 -35.85
N PRO A 261 3.92 -32.23 -37.00
CA PRO A 261 4.91 -33.13 -37.62
C PRO A 261 6.15 -33.33 -36.74
N ASN A 262 6.48 -32.31 -35.93
CA ASN A 262 7.48 -32.39 -34.87
C ASN A 262 6.72 -32.26 -33.53
N GLY A 263 6.02 -33.32 -33.12
CA GLY A 263 5.33 -33.35 -31.83
C GLY A 263 6.28 -32.96 -30.70
N SER A 264 5.90 -31.98 -29.89
CA SER A 264 6.69 -31.56 -28.74
C SER A 264 6.82 -32.74 -27.79
N SER A 265 8.05 -33.12 -27.43
CA SER A 265 8.22 -34.17 -26.42
C SER A 265 7.66 -33.68 -25.08
N VAL A 266 7.22 -34.61 -24.22
CA VAL A 266 6.74 -34.24 -22.88
C VAL A 266 7.81 -33.44 -22.12
N GLU A 267 9.08 -33.79 -22.29
CA GLU A 267 10.23 -33.06 -21.74
C GLU A 267 10.38 -31.65 -22.33
N GLU A 268 10.12 -31.47 -23.62
CA GLU A 268 10.12 -30.14 -24.26
C GLU A 268 8.98 -29.26 -23.73
N LEU A 269 7.79 -29.83 -23.52
CA LEU A 269 6.63 -29.12 -22.97
C LEU A 269 6.83 -28.74 -21.50
N VAL A 270 7.43 -29.62 -20.69
CA VAL A 270 7.73 -29.34 -19.28
C VAL A 270 8.86 -28.31 -19.15
N GLY A 271 9.89 -28.39 -20.00
CA GLY A 271 11.03 -27.48 -19.95
C GLY A 271 10.80 -26.12 -20.62
N ASN A 272 9.89 -26.03 -21.58
CA ASN A 272 9.60 -24.82 -22.38
C ASN A 272 10.87 -24.08 -22.86
N ARG A 273 11.88 -24.83 -23.33
CA ARG A 273 13.19 -24.28 -23.75
C ARG A 273 13.05 -23.15 -24.78
N ARG A 274 12.21 -23.35 -25.79
CA ARG A 274 11.90 -22.35 -26.84
C ARG A 274 11.29 -21.07 -26.27
N GLY A 275 10.45 -21.17 -25.24
CA GLY A 275 9.86 -20.01 -24.56
C GLY A 275 10.90 -19.23 -23.75
N VAL A 276 11.84 -19.94 -23.12
CA VAL A 276 12.96 -19.31 -22.38
C VAL A 276 13.88 -18.57 -23.34
N GLU A 277 14.29 -19.21 -24.44
CA GLU A 277 15.17 -18.59 -25.46
C GLU A 277 14.54 -17.34 -26.10
N LYS A 278 13.24 -17.39 -26.42
CA LYS A 278 12.52 -16.21 -26.93
C LYS A 278 12.46 -15.07 -25.91
N ARG A 279 12.21 -15.37 -24.64
CA ARG A 279 12.21 -14.35 -23.57
C ARG A 279 13.59 -13.73 -23.40
N GLU A 280 14.64 -14.54 -23.45
CA GLU A 280 16.01 -14.06 -23.35
C GLU A 280 16.38 -13.19 -24.56
N LYS A 281 15.97 -13.58 -25.77
CA LYS A 281 16.16 -12.77 -26.98
C LYS A 281 15.45 -11.42 -26.88
N VAL A 282 14.18 -11.39 -26.47
CA VAL A 282 13.42 -10.15 -26.26
C VAL A 282 14.07 -9.28 -25.19
N LYS A 283 14.56 -9.89 -24.10
CA LYS A 283 15.27 -9.18 -23.04
C LYS A 283 16.55 -8.52 -23.58
N ARG A 284 17.32 -9.24 -24.40
CA ARG A 284 18.55 -8.72 -25.03
C ARG A 284 18.25 -7.56 -25.98
N GLU A 285 17.23 -7.69 -26.83
CA GLU A 285 16.79 -6.62 -27.73
C GLU A 285 16.32 -5.39 -26.94
N GLN A 286 15.64 -5.57 -25.80
CA GLN A 286 15.28 -4.46 -24.91
C GLN A 286 16.51 -3.82 -24.25
N GLU A 287 17.46 -4.62 -23.78
CA GLU A 287 18.71 -4.11 -23.22
C GLU A 287 19.52 -3.32 -24.26
N GLU A 288 19.53 -3.77 -25.52
CA GLU A 288 20.16 -3.07 -26.64
C GLU A 288 19.45 -1.75 -26.95
N ARG A 289 18.11 -1.75 -27.05
CA ARG A 289 17.33 -0.51 -27.22
C ARG A 289 17.57 0.48 -26.09
N VAL A 290 17.56 0.01 -24.84
CA VAL A 290 17.86 0.84 -23.67
C VAL A 290 19.30 1.37 -23.72
N LYS A 291 20.25 0.58 -24.21
CA LYS A 291 21.66 0.99 -24.38
C LYS A 291 21.88 1.99 -25.52
N GLU A 292 21.03 1.96 -26.55
CA GLU A 292 21.00 2.94 -27.63
C GLU A 292 20.31 4.24 -27.19
N GLU A 293 19.18 4.14 -26.48
CA GLU A 293 18.44 5.28 -25.93
C GLU A 293 19.18 5.97 -24.77
N CYS A 294 19.98 5.23 -23.99
CA CYS A 294 20.86 5.81 -22.97
C CYS A 294 22.10 6.45 -23.61
N THR A 295 22.02 7.76 -23.86
CA THR A 295 23.16 8.62 -24.20
C THR A 295 24.20 8.71 -23.08
N PHE A 296 23.81 8.41 -21.84
CA PHE A 296 24.68 8.43 -20.68
C PHE A 296 25.44 7.11 -20.53
N ARG A 297 26.71 7.10 -20.93
CA ARG A 297 27.64 5.98 -20.75
C ARG A 297 28.67 6.35 -19.67
N PRO A 298 28.34 6.20 -18.38
CA PRO A 298 29.30 6.50 -17.32
C PRO A 298 30.50 5.57 -17.51
N LYS A 299 31.69 6.15 -17.66
CA LYS A 299 32.94 5.41 -17.61
C LYS A 299 33.11 4.89 -16.19
N VAL A 300 32.54 3.73 -15.90
CA VAL A 300 32.80 3.01 -14.65
C VAL A 300 34.26 2.57 -14.75
N SER A 301 35.15 3.29 -14.07
CA SER A 301 36.51 2.83 -13.87
C SER A 301 36.40 1.44 -13.25
N LYS A 302 36.98 0.43 -13.91
CA LYS A 302 37.06 -0.93 -13.37
C LYS A 302 37.61 -0.78 -11.96
N SER A 303 36.79 -1.09 -10.96
CA SER A 303 37.20 -1.01 -9.56
C SER A 303 38.44 -1.89 -9.43
N VAL A 304 39.60 -1.25 -9.31
CA VAL A 304 40.85 -1.93 -9.02
C VAL A 304 40.58 -2.71 -7.73
N PRO A 305 40.79 -4.04 -7.69
CA PRO A 305 40.57 -4.80 -6.46
C PRO A 305 41.47 -4.18 -5.39
N ARG A 306 40.85 -3.53 -4.40
CA ARG A 306 41.55 -2.98 -3.24
C ARG A 306 42.17 -4.14 -2.49
N ARG A 307 43.46 -4.41 -2.75
CA ARG A 307 44.33 -5.05 -1.77
C ARG A 307 44.41 -4.10 -0.59
N VAL A 308 43.75 -4.47 0.50
CA VAL A 308 43.93 -3.84 1.80
C VAL A 308 45.37 -4.17 2.23
N LYS A 309 46.26 -3.20 2.10
CA LYS A 309 47.47 -3.12 2.92
C LYS A 309 47.26 -1.96 3.86
N GLU A 310 47.11 -2.31 5.13
CA GLU A 310 47.29 -1.42 6.25
C GLU A 310 48.67 -0.79 6.16
N THR A 311 48.74 0.53 5.98
CA THR A 311 49.75 1.37 6.64
C THR A 311 49.22 2.80 6.71
N ARG A 312 49.47 3.35 7.88
CA ARG A 312 49.12 4.64 8.45
C ARG A 312 49.91 5.79 7.78
N GLU A 313 49.41 7.00 8.03
CA GLU A 313 50.10 8.31 8.01
C GLU A 313 49.94 9.24 6.79
N GLU A 314 49.18 10.30 7.07
CA GLU A 314 49.46 11.73 6.81
C GLU A 314 49.75 12.22 5.38
N ARG A 315 48.79 12.98 4.85
CA ARG A 315 48.89 14.27 4.12
C ARG A 315 47.49 14.52 3.53
N GLY A 316 46.76 15.57 3.87
CA GLY A 316 47.14 16.96 3.67
C GLY A 316 46.47 17.46 2.39
N GLY A 317 45.36 18.20 2.56
CA GLY A 317 44.83 19.24 1.67
C GLY A 317 44.57 18.96 0.18
N SER A 318 43.31 19.01 -0.24
CA SER A 318 42.77 20.19 -0.96
C SER A 318 41.49 19.85 -1.74
N ASP A 319 40.47 20.65 -1.47
CA ASP A 319 39.47 21.18 -2.41
C ASP A 319 39.32 20.50 -3.77
N ARG A 320 38.52 19.43 -3.82
CA ARG A 320 37.80 19.06 -5.05
C ARG A 320 36.57 18.21 -4.77
N ALA A 321 35.56 18.82 -4.17
CA ALA A 321 34.34 18.12 -3.79
C ALA A 321 33.07 18.88 -4.17
N VAL A 322 32.85 19.17 -5.46
CA VAL A 322 31.48 19.45 -5.96
C VAL A 322 31.35 18.99 -7.41
N THR A 323 31.21 17.68 -7.62
CA THR A 323 30.48 17.09 -8.77
C THR A 323 30.39 15.57 -8.56
N ARG A 324 29.88 15.15 -7.38
CA ARG A 324 29.58 13.74 -7.12
C ARG A 324 28.10 13.46 -7.40
N SER A 325 27.89 12.77 -8.53
CA SER A 325 26.98 11.63 -8.69
C SER A 325 25.68 11.64 -7.87
N MET A 326 24.56 11.90 -8.57
CA MET A 326 23.16 11.73 -8.12
C MET A 326 22.78 10.32 -7.62
N GLY A 327 23.71 9.36 -7.58
CA GLY A 327 23.45 7.98 -7.14
C GLY A 327 24.33 7.48 -6.00
N SER A 328 25.26 8.30 -5.47
CA SER A 328 26.03 7.91 -4.28
C SER A 328 25.26 8.37 -3.06
N VAL A 329 24.56 7.44 -2.42
CA VAL A 329 23.87 7.70 -1.15
C VAL A 329 24.93 7.80 -0.06
N ASP A 330 25.15 9.00 0.47
CA ASP A 330 26.02 9.20 1.63
C ASP A 330 25.36 8.56 2.86
N LEU A 331 25.75 7.33 3.19
CA LEU A 331 25.25 6.56 4.33
C LEU A 331 25.46 7.23 5.69
N ASN A 332 26.30 8.28 5.73
CA ASN A 332 26.60 9.07 6.92
C ASN A 332 25.61 10.22 7.17
N ASN A 333 24.68 10.51 6.24
CA ASN A 333 23.66 11.56 6.42
C ASN A 333 22.24 10.97 6.31
N PRO A 334 21.65 10.50 7.43
CA PRO A 334 20.33 9.88 7.41
C PRO A 334 19.22 10.84 6.97
N GLU A 335 19.34 12.15 7.24
CA GLU A 335 18.33 13.13 6.81
C GLU A 335 18.33 13.32 5.29
N GLY A 336 19.51 13.36 4.66
CA GLY A 336 19.63 13.43 3.20
C GLY A 336 18.98 12.23 2.50
N ILE A 337 19.12 11.04 3.08
CA ILE A 337 18.51 9.79 2.58
C ILE A 337 16.98 9.89 2.66
N THR A 338 16.42 10.32 3.79
CA THR A 338 14.96 10.44 3.94
C THR A 338 14.36 11.44 2.96
N LEU A 339 15.04 12.56 2.70
CA LEU A 339 14.59 13.56 1.73
C LEU A 339 14.65 13.03 0.29
N GLN A 340 15.68 12.25 -0.04
CA GLN A 340 15.84 11.60 -1.34
C GLN A 340 14.78 10.52 -1.58
N VAL A 341 14.47 9.72 -0.55
CA VAL A 341 13.38 8.74 -0.58
C VAL A 341 12.04 9.42 -0.82
N ARG A 342 11.73 10.50 -0.08
CA ARG A 342 10.48 11.27 -0.28
C ARG A 342 10.35 11.84 -1.69
N ARG A 343 11.42 12.40 -2.26
CA ARG A 343 11.43 12.91 -3.64
C ARG A 343 11.23 11.79 -4.66
N TYR A 344 11.82 10.63 -4.44
CA TYR A 344 11.65 9.46 -5.31
C TYR A 344 10.21 8.92 -5.25
N GLU A 345 9.62 8.87 -4.07
CA GLU A 345 8.23 8.46 -3.87
C GLU A 345 7.25 9.41 -4.56
N GLN A 346 7.45 10.73 -4.42
CA GLN A 346 6.66 11.76 -5.11
C GLN A 346 6.74 11.60 -6.63
N MET A 347 7.96 11.47 -7.20
CA MET A 347 8.13 11.28 -8.64
C MET A 347 7.45 9.97 -9.13
N LYS A 348 7.50 8.91 -8.33
CA LYS A 348 6.86 7.63 -8.65
C LYS A 348 5.32 7.73 -8.57
N GLU A 349 4.79 8.54 -7.67
CA GLU A 349 3.36 8.81 -7.55
C GLU A 349 2.86 9.67 -8.72
N GLU A 350 3.59 10.72 -9.09
CA GLU A 350 3.28 11.57 -10.25
C GLU A 350 3.22 10.77 -11.54
N LYS A 351 4.21 9.88 -11.78
CA LYS A 351 4.19 8.98 -12.95
C LYS A 351 2.98 8.06 -12.95
N ARG A 352 2.61 7.51 -11.80
CA ARG A 352 1.41 6.66 -11.69
C ARG A 352 0.14 7.46 -11.97
N MET A 353 0.02 8.67 -11.42
CA MET A 353 -1.12 9.55 -11.66
C MET A 353 -1.22 9.97 -13.13
N ALA A 354 -0.10 10.25 -13.80
CA ALA A 354 -0.09 10.55 -15.24
C ALA A 354 -0.63 9.36 -16.05
N THR A 355 -0.15 8.15 -15.78
CA THR A 355 -0.64 6.95 -16.49
C THR A 355 -2.10 6.64 -16.25
N ILE A 356 -2.64 6.96 -15.06
CA ILE A 356 -4.06 6.82 -14.76
C ILE A 356 -4.86 7.85 -15.54
N LYS A 357 -4.44 9.12 -15.53
CA LYS A 357 -5.11 10.19 -16.29
C LYS A 357 -5.11 9.89 -17.79
N ASP A 358 -4.01 9.39 -18.33
CA ASP A 358 -3.94 9.02 -19.75
C ASP A 358 -4.96 7.92 -20.09
N ARG A 359 -5.09 6.90 -19.24
CA ARG A 359 -6.11 5.85 -19.40
C ARG A 359 -7.53 6.39 -19.27
N GLU A 360 -7.80 7.24 -18.27
CA GLU A 360 -9.10 7.85 -18.09
C GLU A 360 -9.48 8.72 -19.29
N MET A 361 -8.51 9.43 -19.89
CA MET A 361 -8.71 10.21 -21.12
C MET A 361 -9.02 9.32 -22.31
N ASP A 362 -8.38 8.16 -22.42
CA ASP A 362 -8.67 7.20 -23.49
C ASP A 362 -10.05 6.54 -23.29
N GLU A 363 -10.42 6.19 -22.06
CA GLU A 363 -11.78 5.70 -21.73
C GLU A 363 -12.87 6.76 -21.98
N LEU A 364 -12.58 8.05 -21.75
CA LEU A 364 -13.50 9.15 -22.05
C LEU A 364 -13.69 9.34 -23.56
N LYS A 365 -12.64 9.16 -24.37
CA LYS A 365 -12.73 9.19 -25.84
C LYS A 365 -13.58 8.01 -26.35
N ASP A 366 -13.48 6.86 -25.69
CA ASP A 366 -14.25 5.66 -26.04
C ASP A 366 -15.70 5.69 -25.49
N CYS A 367 -16.03 6.62 -24.60
CA CYS A 367 -17.37 6.78 -24.04
C CYS A 367 -18.35 7.34 -25.09
N THR A 368 -19.09 6.45 -25.74
CA THR A 368 -20.13 6.76 -26.73
C THR A 368 -21.46 7.20 -26.12
N PHE A 369 -21.57 7.30 -24.79
CA PHE A 369 -22.80 7.68 -24.10
C PHE A 369 -23.04 9.19 -24.20
N LYS A 370 -23.88 9.59 -25.16
CA LYS A 370 -24.43 10.95 -25.27
C LYS A 370 -25.81 10.97 -24.59
N PRO A 371 -25.92 11.34 -23.30
CA PRO A 371 -27.22 11.41 -22.65
C PRO A 371 -28.08 12.45 -23.35
N LYS A 372 -29.23 12.02 -23.87
CA LYS A 372 -30.27 12.92 -24.38
C LYS A 372 -30.88 13.65 -23.19
N THR A 373 -30.40 14.85 -22.88
CA THR A 373 -31.04 15.71 -21.89
C THR A 373 -32.36 16.20 -22.47
N ASN A 374 -33.46 15.63 -21.98
CA ASN A 374 -34.81 16.10 -22.29
C ASN A 374 -35.03 17.50 -21.71
N MET A 375 -34.60 18.54 -22.42
CA MET A 375 -35.07 19.92 -22.22
C MET A 375 -36.49 20.05 -22.78
N GLY A 376 -37.41 19.23 -22.25
CA GLY A 376 -38.81 19.19 -22.63
C GLY A 376 -39.58 20.31 -21.96
N LYS A 377 -39.88 21.36 -22.75
CA LYS A 377 -41.08 22.20 -22.70
C LYS A 377 -41.96 22.06 -21.44
N ARG A 378 -41.81 22.98 -20.48
CA ARG A 378 -42.93 23.41 -19.63
C ARG A 378 -43.44 24.76 -20.13
N GLY A 379 -44.26 24.69 -21.17
CA GLY A 379 -45.18 25.77 -21.51
C GLY A 379 -46.47 25.55 -20.72
N GLY A 380 -46.73 26.43 -19.77
CA GLY A 380 -47.99 26.50 -19.02
C GLY A 380 -48.28 27.96 -18.72
N LYS A 381 -49.04 28.59 -19.62
CA LYS A 381 -49.58 29.95 -19.49
C LYS A 381 -50.38 30.08 -18.18
N GLY A 382 -50.14 31.15 -17.42
CA GLY A 382 -51.03 31.57 -16.35
C GLY A 382 -50.48 32.74 -15.55
N GLY A 383 -51.08 33.92 -15.74
CA GLY A 383 -51.19 34.94 -14.69
C GLY A 383 -50.01 35.88 -14.51
N GLY A 384 -50.12 37.07 -15.10
CA GLY A 384 -49.34 38.24 -14.68
C GLY A 384 -49.67 38.60 -13.23
N GLY A 385 -48.62 38.77 -12.42
CA GLY A 385 -48.71 39.23 -11.05
C GLY A 385 -47.30 39.36 -10.51
N LYS A 386 -46.91 40.56 -10.11
CA LYS A 386 -45.57 40.95 -9.66
C LYS A 386 -45.14 40.13 -8.43
N GLY A 387 -44.59 38.93 -8.65
CA GLY A 387 -43.97 38.09 -7.63
C GLY A 387 -42.47 37.96 -7.91
N ARG A 388 -41.71 39.06 -7.80
CA ARG A 388 -40.25 38.90 -7.67
C ARG A 388 -40.04 38.10 -6.39
N PRO A 389 -39.45 36.88 -6.43
CA PRO A 389 -39.13 36.19 -5.21
C PRO A 389 -38.29 37.14 -4.37
N VAL A 390 -38.70 37.37 -3.12
CA VAL A 390 -37.99 38.24 -2.19
C VAL A 390 -36.60 37.64 -2.00
N LEU A 391 -35.65 38.13 -2.78
CA LEU A 391 -34.24 37.82 -2.69
C LEU A 391 -33.75 38.47 -1.39
N VAL A 392 -33.92 37.76 -0.28
CA VAL A 392 -33.34 38.14 1.00
C VAL A 392 -31.83 38.10 0.82
N ARG A 393 -31.26 39.30 0.68
CA ARG A 393 -29.83 39.50 0.43
C ARG A 393 -29.07 38.95 1.63
N GLY A 394 -28.37 37.84 1.42
CA GLY A 394 -27.67 37.10 2.48
C GLY A 394 -28.27 35.74 2.83
N LEU A 395 -29.44 35.36 2.29
CA LEU A 395 -30.03 34.04 2.52
C LEU A 395 -29.14 32.91 1.99
N GLY A 396 -28.48 33.10 0.85
CA GLY A 396 -27.49 32.15 0.33
C GLY A 396 -26.34 31.91 1.30
N ARG A 397 -25.72 33.00 1.82
CA ARG A 397 -24.63 32.92 2.81
C ARG A 397 -25.09 32.30 4.13
N TYR A 398 -26.30 32.60 4.58
CA TYR A 398 -26.89 32.01 5.79
C TYR A 398 -27.12 30.51 5.63
N LEU A 399 -27.65 30.07 4.49
CA LEU A 399 -27.81 28.64 4.20
C LEU A 399 -26.46 27.93 4.05
N GLU A 400 -25.45 28.58 3.47
CA GLU A 400 -24.07 28.07 3.42
C GLU A 400 -23.47 27.91 4.83
N LEU A 401 -23.61 28.92 5.70
CA LEU A 401 -23.17 28.87 7.10
C LEU A 401 -23.89 27.77 7.89
N ARG A 402 -25.20 27.62 7.69
CA ARG A 402 -26.00 26.57 8.34
C ARG A 402 -25.58 25.17 7.87
N ASN A 403 -25.32 25.00 6.57
CA ASN A 403 -24.85 23.75 6.01
C ASN A 403 -23.43 23.41 6.50
N LEU A 404 -22.54 24.40 6.61
CA LEU A 404 -21.20 24.23 7.18
C LEU A 404 -21.24 23.87 8.67
N SER A 405 -22.14 24.49 9.44
CA SER A 405 -22.33 24.16 10.86
C SER A 405 -22.81 22.71 11.03
N LYS A 406 -23.80 22.31 10.23
CA LYS A 406 -24.34 20.94 10.25
C LYS A 406 -23.29 19.90 9.83
N ALA A 407 -22.49 20.20 8.80
CA ALA A 407 -21.41 19.31 8.37
C ALA A 407 -20.33 19.15 9.45
N LYS A 408 -19.97 20.23 10.17
CA LYS A 408 -19.03 20.15 11.30
C LYS A 408 -19.58 19.33 12.47
N GLU A 409 -20.87 19.46 12.74
CA GLU A 409 -21.56 18.69 13.78
C GLU A 409 -21.60 17.20 13.43
N GLU A 410 -21.97 16.84 12.20
CA GLU A 410 -21.96 15.46 11.70
C GLU A 410 -20.54 14.86 11.69
N GLU A 411 -19.51 15.64 11.34
CA GLU A 411 -18.12 15.19 11.39
C GLU A 411 -17.66 14.95 12.83
N LYS A 412 -18.03 15.84 13.76
CA LYS A 412 -17.76 15.69 15.19
C LYS A 412 -18.47 14.45 15.73
N GLU A 413 -19.75 14.26 15.44
CA GLU A 413 -20.51 13.07 15.82
C GLU A 413 -19.89 11.80 15.23
N ARG A 414 -19.39 11.84 13.98
CA ARG A 414 -18.70 10.70 13.36
C ARG A 414 -17.39 10.38 14.05
N ARG A 415 -16.62 11.39 14.46
CA ARG A 415 -15.37 11.20 15.24
C ARG A 415 -15.67 10.66 16.63
N GLU A 416 -16.68 11.21 17.30
CA GLU A 416 -17.12 10.72 18.61
C GLU A 416 -17.65 9.30 18.52
N ALA A 417 -18.40 8.96 17.47
CA ALA A 417 -18.84 7.61 17.22
C ALA A 417 -17.66 6.66 16.91
N ALA A 418 -16.67 7.09 16.13
CA ALA A 418 -15.48 6.29 15.85
C ALA A 418 -14.61 6.07 17.10
N ALA A 419 -14.47 7.09 17.95
CA ALA A 419 -13.62 7.05 19.13
C ALA A 419 -14.30 6.35 20.33
N PHE A 420 -15.60 6.57 20.53
CA PHE A 420 -16.31 6.17 21.76
C PHE A 420 -17.42 5.14 21.54
N ARG A 421 -17.90 4.91 20.30
CA ARG A 421 -18.97 3.93 20.07
C ARG A 421 -18.39 2.52 20.03
N VAL A 422 -18.48 1.83 21.16
CA VAL A 422 -18.25 0.39 21.23
C VAL A 422 -19.24 -0.30 20.28
N PRO A 423 -18.79 -1.13 19.32
CA PRO A 423 -19.69 -1.83 18.41
C PRO A 423 -20.73 -2.62 19.20
N ALA A 424 -22.02 -2.54 18.82
CA ALA A 424 -23.10 -3.23 19.55
C ALA A 424 -22.88 -4.75 19.70
N ARG A 425 -22.03 -5.34 18.84
CA ARG A 425 -21.60 -6.74 18.93
C ARG A 425 -20.68 -7.01 20.14
N LEU A 426 -19.86 -6.05 20.53
CA LEU A 426 -18.99 -6.10 21.71
C LEU A 426 -19.73 -5.81 23.02
N VAL A 427 -20.82 -5.02 22.95
CA VAL A 427 -21.71 -4.80 24.11
C VAL A 427 -22.40 -6.10 24.53
N LYS A 428 -22.79 -6.95 23.56
CA LYS A 428 -23.41 -8.27 23.83
C LYS A 428 -22.46 -9.29 24.47
N THR A 429 -21.15 -9.02 24.50
CA THR A 429 -20.14 -9.92 25.09
C THR A 429 -19.61 -9.41 26.42
N ARG A 430 -20.21 -8.37 27.00
CA ARG A 430 -19.88 -7.85 28.33
C ARG A 430 -21.02 -8.16 29.29
N TYR A 431 -20.68 -8.44 30.54
CA TYR A 431 -21.68 -8.46 31.62
C TYR A 431 -22.29 -7.05 31.80
N PRO A 432 -23.47 -6.93 32.43
CA PRO A 432 -24.06 -5.63 32.80
C PRO A 432 -23.07 -4.72 33.57
N ASP A 433 -22.12 -5.33 34.27
CA ASP A 433 -21.10 -4.66 35.09
C ASP A 433 -19.87 -4.18 34.30
N GLY A 434 -19.88 -4.33 32.96
CA GLY A 434 -18.81 -3.86 32.06
C GLY A 434 -17.61 -4.79 31.90
N THR A 435 -17.57 -5.92 32.61
CA THR A 435 -16.51 -6.93 32.52
C THR A 435 -16.64 -7.79 31.25
N THR A 436 -15.50 -8.08 30.60
CA THR A 436 -15.46 -8.84 29.33
C THR A 436 -15.64 -10.34 29.60
N GLN A 437 -16.63 -10.98 28.98
CA GLN A 437 -16.81 -12.43 29.07
C GLN A 437 -15.75 -13.16 28.25
N VAL A 438 -14.96 -14.01 28.92
CA VAL A 438 -14.05 -14.94 28.25
C VAL A 438 -14.89 -16.03 27.60
N LYS A 439 -15.06 -15.94 26.27
CA LYS A 439 -15.80 -16.94 25.51
C LYS A 439 -14.93 -18.17 25.32
N GLU A 440 -15.43 -19.34 25.71
CA GLU A 440 -14.76 -20.61 25.48
C GLU A 440 -14.43 -20.79 24.00
N PHE A 441 -13.15 -21.00 23.69
CA PHE A 441 -12.72 -21.23 22.32
C PHE A 441 -13.13 -22.64 21.89
N ARG A 442 -14.09 -22.74 20.98
CA ARG A 442 -14.39 -24.01 20.32
C ARG A 442 -13.28 -24.30 19.31
N LEU A 443 -12.38 -25.21 19.66
CA LEU A 443 -11.43 -25.83 18.72
C LEU A 443 -12.23 -26.36 17.52
N SER A 444 -11.99 -25.76 16.36
CA SER A 444 -12.80 -25.93 15.16
C SER A 444 -12.79 -27.37 14.66
N ARG A 445 -13.86 -28.12 14.91
CA ARG A 445 -14.28 -29.20 14.03
C ARG A 445 -15.03 -28.57 12.84
N GLY A 446 -14.45 -28.69 11.63
CA GLY A 446 -15.13 -28.54 10.34
C GLY A 446 -15.49 -27.11 9.88
N LYS A 447 -14.53 -26.36 9.32
CA LYS A 447 -14.80 -25.16 8.50
C LYS A 447 -14.99 -25.46 7.00
N GLU A 448 -15.13 -26.72 6.61
CA GLU A 448 -15.28 -27.12 5.20
C GLU A 448 -16.57 -26.56 4.58
N GLY A 449 -17.70 -26.64 5.30
CA GLY A 449 -18.98 -26.13 4.79
C GLY A 449 -19.03 -24.60 4.62
N VAL A 450 -18.26 -23.84 5.41
CA VAL A 450 -18.17 -22.37 5.25
C VAL A 450 -17.34 -22.03 4.02
N LYS A 451 -16.23 -22.75 3.80
CA LYS A 451 -15.36 -22.58 2.63
C LYS A 451 -16.10 -22.92 1.33
N GLU A 452 -16.92 -23.96 1.34
CA GLU A 452 -17.72 -24.39 0.20
C GLU A 452 -18.84 -23.39 -0.13
N ARG A 453 -19.53 -22.85 0.89
CA ARG A 453 -20.52 -21.77 0.71
C ARG A 453 -19.90 -20.51 0.08
N LEU A 454 -18.76 -20.06 0.59
CA LEU A 454 -18.03 -18.91 0.05
C LEU A 454 -17.54 -19.13 -1.39
N LYS A 455 -17.13 -20.36 -1.72
CA LYS A 455 -16.72 -20.72 -3.08
C LYS A 455 -17.90 -20.65 -4.05
N LYS A 456 -19.05 -21.20 -3.66
CA LYS A 456 -20.28 -21.19 -4.46
C LYS A 456 -20.82 -19.78 -4.69
N GLU A 457 -20.81 -18.94 -3.65
CA GLU A 457 -21.21 -17.53 -3.74
C GLU A 457 -20.28 -16.73 -4.68
N ARG A 458 -18.97 -17.00 -4.63
CA ARG A 458 -17.99 -16.37 -5.55
C ARG A 458 -18.20 -16.80 -7.00
N GLU A 459 -18.44 -18.09 -7.25
CA GLU A 459 -18.72 -18.61 -8.59
C GLU A 459 -20.02 -18.05 -9.16
N GLU A 460 -21.05 -17.89 -8.33
CA GLU A 460 -22.32 -17.29 -8.73
C GLU A 460 -22.18 -15.81 -9.07
N LYS A 461 -21.38 -15.08 -8.29
CA LYS A 461 -21.08 -13.67 -8.56
C LYS A 461 -20.30 -13.51 -9.88
N ILE A 462 -19.31 -14.36 -10.13
CA ILE A 462 -18.58 -14.42 -11.41
C ILE A 462 -19.53 -14.75 -12.57
N ARG A 463 -20.47 -15.69 -12.39
CA ARG A 463 -21.49 -16.01 -13.41
C ARG A 463 -22.42 -14.83 -13.71
N ARG A 464 -22.78 -14.02 -12.72
CA ARG A 464 -23.63 -12.83 -12.89
C ARG A 464 -22.88 -11.69 -13.58
N GLU A 465 -21.58 -11.53 -13.28
CA GLU A 465 -20.73 -10.47 -13.84
C GLU A 465 -20.16 -10.84 -15.22
N CYS A 466 -20.18 -12.12 -15.61
CA CYS A 466 -19.74 -12.55 -16.94
C CYS A 466 -20.79 -12.23 -18.02
N THR A 467 -20.59 -11.09 -18.70
CA THR A 467 -21.38 -10.67 -19.88
C THR A 467 -20.95 -11.39 -21.17
N PHE A 468 -19.84 -12.12 -21.14
CA PHE A 468 -19.31 -12.88 -22.28
C PHE A 468 -20.04 -14.23 -22.40
N ARG A 469 -20.98 -14.31 -23.35
CA ARG A 469 -21.67 -15.55 -23.74
C ARG A 469 -21.22 -16.00 -25.13
N PRO A 470 -20.02 -16.58 -25.27
CA PRO A 470 -19.56 -17.04 -26.56
C PRO A 470 -20.50 -18.14 -27.05
N LYS A 471 -20.99 -18.01 -28.28
CA LYS A 471 -21.77 -19.07 -28.94
C LYS A 471 -20.79 -20.19 -29.36
N THR A 472 -20.36 -21.01 -28.40
CA THR A 472 -19.52 -22.18 -28.69
C THR A 472 -20.38 -23.37 -29.10
N VAL A 473 -19.83 -24.23 -29.96
CA VAL A 473 -20.47 -25.48 -30.42
C VAL A 473 -20.77 -26.41 -29.24
N GLU A 474 -19.95 -26.34 -28.19
CA GLU A 474 -20.16 -27.07 -26.93
C GLU A 474 -21.48 -26.73 -26.24
N GLY A 475 -21.93 -25.46 -26.29
CA GLY A 475 -23.21 -25.05 -25.73
C GLY A 475 -24.41 -25.64 -26.47
N ARG A 476 -24.30 -25.90 -27.77
CA ARG A 476 -25.32 -26.63 -28.54
C ARG A 476 -25.28 -28.11 -28.21
N ASN A 477 -24.09 -28.72 -28.17
CA ASN A 477 -23.93 -30.14 -27.84
C ASN A 477 -24.44 -30.45 -26.42
N ARG A 478 -24.22 -29.55 -25.46
CA ARG A 478 -24.74 -29.72 -24.09
C ARG A 478 -26.27 -29.72 -24.03
N LYS A 479 -26.93 -28.86 -24.80
CA LYS A 479 -28.41 -28.84 -24.88
C LYS A 479 -28.96 -30.10 -25.54
N VAL A 480 -28.27 -30.62 -26.55
CA VAL A 480 -28.63 -31.89 -27.19
C VAL A 480 -28.48 -33.06 -26.20
N LEU A 481 -27.37 -33.09 -25.45
CA LEU A 481 -27.14 -34.10 -24.42
C LEU A 481 -28.12 -34.00 -23.24
N GLU A 482 -28.46 -32.78 -22.80
CA GLU A 482 -29.50 -32.57 -21.78
C GLU A 482 -30.88 -33.01 -22.28
N GLY A 483 -31.19 -32.80 -23.56
CA GLY A 483 -32.39 -33.33 -24.20
C GLY A 483 -32.45 -34.86 -24.17
N ILE A 484 -31.38 -35.52 -24.64
CA ILE A 484 -31.28 -36.99 -24.67
C ILE A 484 -31.36 -37.58 -23.26
N LEU A 485 -30.69 -36.98 -22.28
CA LEU A 485 -30.73 -37.43 -20.89
C LEU A 485 -32.10 -37.19 -20.23
N SER A 486 -32.80 -36.12 -20.62
CA SER A 486 -34.16 -35.86 -20.14
C SER A 486 -35.21 -36.77 -20.78
N GLU A 487 -35.04 -37.14 -22.04
CA GLU A 487 -35.90 -38.09 -22.76
C GLU A 487 -35.71 -39.51 -22.23
N ALA A 488 -34.45 -39.94 -22.02
CA ALA A 488 -34.12 -41.25 -21.45
C ALA A 488 -34.63 -41.44 -20.00
N GLY A 489 -34.77 -40.37 -19.22
CA GLY A 489 -35.35 -40.41 -17.88
C GLY A 489 -36.88 -40.46 -17.84
N SER A 490 -37.56 -40.26 -18.98
CA SER A 490 -39.03 -40.24 -19.05
C SER A 490 -39.63 -41.57 -19.52
N GLU A 491 -38.87 -42.40 -20.25
CA GLU A 491 -39.34 -43.70 -20.78
C GLU A 491 -39.32 -44.84 -19.74
N GLU A 492 -38.54 -44.73 -18.65
CA GLU A 492 -38.50 -45.76 -17.59
C GLU A 492 -39.72 -45.73 -16.63
N SER A 493 -40.64 -44.77 -16.79
CA SER A 493 -41.84 -44.69 -15.94
C SER A 493 -43.08 -45.41 -16.51
N SER A 494 -43.01 -45.99 -17.72
CA SER A 494 -44.15 -46.60 -18.41
C SER A 494 -43.99 -48.10 -18.72
N VAL A 495 -43.35 -48.86 -17.83
CA VAL A 495 -43.43 -50.34 -17.86
C VAL A 495 -43.75 -50.87 -16.46
N LYS A 496 -45.01 -50.71 -16.04
CA LYS A 496 -45.65 -51.51 -14.97
C LYS A 496 -46.99 -52.01 -15.50
N GLY A 497 -46.97 -53.24 -16.00
CA GLY A 497 -48.08 -53.82 -16.76
C GLY A 497 -48.02 -55.35 -16.85
N TRP A 498 -48.04 -56.02 -15.69
CA TRP A 498 -48.64 -57.35 -15.48
C TRP A 498 -48.09 -58.54 -16.29
N GLY A 499 -47.33 -59.41 -15.59
CA GLY A 499 -47.03 -60.78 -16.02
C GLY A 499 -46.75 -61.64 -14.79
N ALA A 500 -47.80 -62.20 -14.20
CA ALA A 500 -47.75 -63.22 -13.17
C ALA A 500 -47.66 -64.62 -13.81
N GLY A 501 -46.95 -65.54 -13.15
CA GLY A 501 -46.77 -66.95 -13.53
C GLY A 501 -45.29 -67.31 -13.40
N ALA A 502 -44.75 -67.70 -12.25
CA ALA A 502 -44.97 -68.96 -11.52
C ALA A 502 -44.61 -70.20 -12.35
N GLU A 503 -43.84 -71.10 -11.74
CA GLU A 503 -43.12 -72.28 -12.29
C GLU A 503 -41.68 -71.91 -12.72
N GLY A 504 -40.60 -72.48 -12.20
CA GLY A 504 -40.36 -73.71 -11.46
C GLY A 504 -38.91 -74.13 -11.80
N GLY A 505 -38.17 -74.71 -10.86
CA GLY A 505 -36.88 -75.33 -11.19
C GLY A 505 -35.72 -74.96 -10.27
N GLU A 506 -35.56 -75.76 -9.22
CA GLU A 506 -34.28 -76.00 -8.57
C GLU A 506 -33.26 -76.50 -9.62
N PHE A 507 -32.05 -75.94 -9.63
CA PHE A 507 -30.90 -76.65 -10.20
C PHE A 507 -29.63 -76.30 -9.44
N TRP A 508 -29.10 -77.29 -8.73
CA TRP A 508 -27.77 -77.33 -8.14
C TRP A 508 -26.70 -77.27 -9.22
N GLY A 509 -25.55 -76.65 -8.91
CA GLY A 509 -24.40 -76.68 -9.81
C GLY A 509 -23.19 -75.92 -9.30
N GLU A 510 -22.49 -76.52 -8.32
CA GLU A 510 -21.04 -76.33 -8.12
C GLU A 510 -20.29 -76.42 -9.45
N ILE A 511 -19.41 -75.45 -9.73
CA ILE A 511 -18.20 -75.69 -10.52
C ILE A 511 -17.05 -74.86 -9.93
N ASN A 512 -15.92 -75.56 -9.77
CA ASN A 512 -14.60 -75.17 -9.28
C ASN A 512 -14.02 -73.85 -9.80
#